data_AF-A0A2N1QY25-F1
#
_entry.id   AF-A0A2N1QY25-F1
#
_cell.length_a   1.000
_cell.length_b   1.000
_cell.length_c   1.000
_cell.angle_alpha   90.00
_cell.angle_beta   90.00
_cell.angle_gamma   90.00
#
_symmetry.space_group_name_H-M   'P 1'
#
loop_
_entity.id
_entity.type
_entity.pdbx_description
1 polymer ?
#
loop_
_entity_poly.entity_id
_entity_poly.type
_entity_poly.pdbx_seq_one_letter_code
_entity_poly.pdbx_strand_id
1 'polypeptide(L)'
;AILPILEQSFNLPTRFRLLELSDVNAPALKELLTQAPGSYSHSMNVAHLAEAAAEDIGANPLLARVGAYYHDIGKIEQAEYFVENQRGTNKHDEMNPRLSATVIRSHVKIGAEKARELNLPKAVVDIIAQHHGNSVIAWFYDKAKKADDTIRKEDFSYPGSPPANKEAGIVMLADAVEASSRVLKKPSLPRLDAHVHQLILNKIQEGQLDDCALTLRDLEVIRHSFVRIMAGQFHSRIEYPKQKEAGS
;
A
#
# COMPACT_ATOMS: atom_id res chain seq x y z
N ALA A 1 -34.00 -7.28 -14.74
CA ALA A 1 -33.84 -6.84 -13.33
C ALA A 1 -33.43 -7.98 -12.37
N ILE A 2 -32.82 -9.09 -12.83
CA ILE A 2 -32.49 -10.27 -12.00
C ILE A 2 -31.01 -10.32 -11.61
N LEU A 3 -30.13 -9.64 -12.37
CA LEU A 3 -28.67 -9.62 -12.15
C LEU A 3 -28.24 -9.04 -10.78
N PRO A 4 -28.79 -7.89 -10.30
CA PRO A 4 -28.32 -7.26 -9.06
C PRO A 4 -28.58 -8.10 -7.80
N ILE A 5 -29.65 -8.89 -7.80
CA ILE A 5 -30.10 -9.66 -6.62
C ILE A 5 -29.26 -10.95 -6.45
N LEU A 6 -28.87 -11.58 -7.56
CA LEU A 6 -27.96 -12.74 -7.53
C LEU A 6 -26.52 -12.32 -7.20
N GLU A 7 -26.07 -11.16 -7.69
CA GLU A 7 -24.72 -10.63 -7.42
C GLU A 7 -24.44 -10.41 -5.93
N GLN A 8 -25.46 -9.97 -5.17
CA GLN A 8 -25.34 -9.73 -3.73
C GLN A 8 -25.13 -11.02 -2.91
N SER A 9 -25.54 -12.18 -3.45
CA SER A 9 -25.33 -13.48 -2.81
C SER A 9 -23.95 -14.09 -3.10
N PHE A 10 -23.28 -13.67 -4.18
CA PHE A 10 -21.96 -14.18 -4.57
C PHE A 10 -20.79 -13.21 -4.32
N ASN A 11 -21.08 -11.99 -3.84
CA ASN A 11 -20.10 -10.98 -3.45
C ASN A 11 -18.98 -10.79 -4.50
N LEU A 12 -19.39 -10.78 -5.77
CA LEU A 12 -18.50 -10.64 -6.91
C LEU A 12 -18.03 -9.17 -7.04
N PRO A 13 -16.79 -8.91 -7.46
CA PRO A 13 -16.27 -7.56 -7.66
C PRO A 13 -16.80 -6.97 -8.99
N THR A 14 -18.12 -6.92 -9.15
CA THR A 14 -18.74 -6.33 -10.35
C THR A 14 -18.47 -4.83 -10.38
N ARG A 15 -18.44 -4.24 -11.59
CA ARG A 15 -18.18 -2.80 -11.75
C ARG A 15 -19.12 -1.95 -10.92
N PHE A 16 -20.40 -2.32 -10.85
CA PHE A 16 -21.39 -1.61 -10.04
C PHE A 16 -21.02 -1.67 -8.55
N ARG A 17 -20.73 -2.86 -8.03
CA ARG A 17 -20.34 -3.05 -6.63
C ARG A 17 -19.08 -2.27 -6.27
N LEU A 18 -18.07 -2.28 -7.15
CA LEU A 18 -16.84 -1.53 -6.90
C LEU A 18 -17.05 -0.01 -7.01
N LEU A 19 -17.98 0.47 -7.83
CA LEU A 19 -18.35 1.89 -7.88
C LEU A 19 -19.01 2.33 -6.57
N GLU A 20 -19.91 1.53 -6.00
CA GLU A 20 -20.47 1.80 -4.67
C GLU A 20 -19.38 1.89 -3.60
N LEU A 21 -18.44 0.95 -3.61
CA LEU A 21 -17.32 0.92 -2.67
C LEU A 21 -16.28 2.02 -2.91
N SER A 22 -16.36 2.74 -4.02
CA SER A 22 -15.51 3.90 -4.28
C SER A 22 -16.06 5.20 -3.68
N ASP A 23 -17.26 5.17 -3.06
CA ASP A 23 -17.76 6.30 -2.30
C ASP A 23 -16.97 6.46 -0.99
N VAL A 24 -16.10 7.48 -0.96
CA VAL A 24 -15.29 7.85 0.20
C VAL A 24 -16.12 8.29 1.42
N ASN A 25 -17.43 8.51 1.26
CA ASN A 25 -18.35 8.81 2.35
C ASN A 25 -18.92 7.56 3.03
N ALA A 26 -18.56 6.36 2.56
CA ALA A 26 -18.97 5.10 3.19
C ALA A 26 -18.54 5.07 4.68
N PRO A 27 -19.35 4.46 5.57
CA PRO A 27 -19.09 4.46 7.01
C PRO A 27 -17.68 4.02 7.40
N ALA A 28 -17.17 2.94 6.80
CA ALA A 28 -15.83 2.43 7.10
C ALA A 28 -14.70 3.40 6.70
N LEU A 29 -14.83 4.13 5.60
CA LEU A 29 -13.83 5.12 5.17
C LEU A 29 -13.92 6.41 5.99
N LYS A 30 -15.12 6.80 6.42
CA LYS A 30 -15.31 7.88 7.40
C LYS A 30 -14.73 7.53 8.77
N GLU A 31 -14.89 6.29 9.19
CA GLU A 31 -14.29 5.77 10.42
C GLU A 31 -12.77 5.81 10.33
N LEU A 32 -12.18 5.33 9.23
CA LEU A 32 -10.74 5.45 8.97
C LEU A 32 -10.27 6.91 9.00
N LEU A 33 -10.99 7.83 8.33
CA LEU A 33 -10.68 9.26 8.34
C LEU A 33 -10.71 9.85 9.77
N THR A 34 -11.66 9.44 10.59
CA THR A 34 -11.87 10.02 11.92
C THR A 34 -10.89 9.46 12.95
N GLN A 35 -10.64 8.14 12.93
CA GLN A 35 -9.83 7.46 13.93
C GLN A 35 -8.34 7.36 13.52
N ALA A 36 -8.06 7.20 12.23
CA ALA A 36 -6.71 7.05 11.67
C ALA A 36 -6.50 7.98 10.44
N PRO A 37 -6.57 9.31 10.62
CA PRO A 37 -6.54 10.27 9.51
C PRO A 37 -5.26 10.20 8.66
N GLY A 38 -4.13 9.80 9.26
CA GLY A 38 -2.87 9.57 8.55
C GLY A 38 -2.97 8.37 7.61
N SER A 39 -3.49 7.25 8.10
CA SER A 39 -3.73 6.04 7.29
C SER A 39 -4.78 6.28 6.21
N TYR A 40 -5.80 7.11 6.48
CA TYR A 40 -6.75 7.54 5.45
C TYR A 40 -6.04 8.32 4.32
N SER A 41 -5.27 9.35 4.66
CA SER A 41 -4.54 10.14 3.65
C SER A 41 -3.55 9.30 2.86
N HIS A 42 -2.88 8.35 3.53
CA HIS A 42 -2.02 7.37 2.90
C HIS A 42 -2.81 6.51 1.90
N SER A 43 -3.93 5.91 2.32
CA SER A 43 -4.77 5.06 1.49
C SER A 43 -5.29 5.79 0.24
N MET A 44 -5.64 7.08 0.35
CA MET A 44 -6.05 7.89 -0.80
C MET A 44 -4.91 8.10 -1.81
N ASN A 45 -3.69 8.33 -1.33
CA ASN A 45 -2.52 8.47 -2.21
C ASN A 45 -2.15 7.14 -2.88
N VAL A 46 -2.17 6.05 -2.13
CA VAL A 46 -1.96 4.69 -2.67
C VAL A 46 -3.02 4.39 -3.74
N ALA A 47 -4.27 4.75 -3.51
CA ALA A 47 -5.35 4.55 -4.47
C ALA A 47 -5.14 5.34 -5.76
N HIS A 48 -4.68 6.60 -5.70
CA HIS A 48 -4.35 7.36 -6.92
C HIS A 48 -3.21 6.73 -7.72
N LEU A 49 -2.16 6.25 -7.04
CA LEU A 49 -1.06 5.53 -7.68
C LEU A 49 -1.55 4.24 -8.33
N ALA A 50 -2.28 3.42 -7.57
CA ALA A 50 -2.73 2.10 -7.99
C ALA A 50 -3.74 2.18 -9.14
N GLU A 51 -4.69 3.10 -9.11
CA GLU A 51 -5.69 3.30 -10.17
C GLU A 51 -5.01 3.63 -11.50
N ALA A 52 -4.14 4.64 -11.51
CA ALA A 52 -3.47 5.10 -12.72
C ALA A 52 -2.52 4.04 -13.29
N ALA A 53 -1.75 3.36 -12.44
CA ALA A 53 -0.84 2.31 -12.89
C ALA A 53 -1.61 1.09 -13.45
N ALA A 54 -2.74 0.72 -12.84
CA ALA A 54 -3.61 -0.33 -13.34
C ALA A 54 -4.22 0.03 -14.70
N GLU A 55 -4.65 1.29 -14.89
CA GLU A 55 -5.13 1.80 -16.18
C GLU A 55 -4.03 1.72 -17.26
N ASP A 56 -2.82 2.19 -16.95
CA ASP A 56 -1.70 2.25 -17.89
C ASP A 56 -1.25 0.85 -18.40
N ILE A 57 -1.48 -0.23 -17.63
CA ILE A 57 -1.16 -1.61 -18.03
C ILE A 57 -2.38 -2.45 -18.48
N GLY A 58 -3.57 -1.86 -18.51
CA GLY A 58 -4.81 -2.56 -18.86
C GLY A 58 -5.28 -3.59 -17.83
N ALA A 59 -4.95 -3.42 -16.55
CA ALA A 59 -5.54 -4.16 -15.43
C ALA A 59 -6.92 -3.56 -15.06
N ASN A 60 -7.50 -3.94 -13.92
CA ASN A 60 -8.75 -3.36 -13.42
C ASN A 60 -8.48 -2.16 -12.49
N PRO A 61 -8.54 -0.91 -13.00
CA PRO A 61 -8.22 0.29 -12.21
C PRO A 61 -9.17 0.50 -11.03
N LEU A 62 -10.44 0.16 -11.20
CA LEU A 62 -11.44 0.34 -10.16
C LEU A 62 -11.24 -0.64 -8.99
N LEU A 63 -10.85 -1.90 -9.28
CA LEU A 63 -10.49 -2.87 -8.25
C LEU A 63 -9.22 -2.44 -7.51
N ALA A 64 -8.19 -1.98 -8.22
CA ALA A 64 -6.96 -1.48 -7.61
C ALA A 64 -7.25 -0.28 -6.69
N ARG A 65 -8.07 0.67 -7.14
CA ARG A 65 -8.51 1.83 -6.35
C ARG A 65 -9.24 1.43 -5.08
N VAL A 66 -10.27 0.59 -5.21
CA VAL A 66 -11.07 0.15 -4.06
C VAL A 66 -10.20 -0.69 -3.11
N GLY A 67 -9.40 -1.61 -3.63
CA GLY A 67 -8.43 -2.37 -2.84
C GLY A 67 -7.53 -1.47 -2.00
N ALA A 68 -6.98 -0.41 -2.61
CA ALA A 68 -6.16 0.59 -1.92
C ALA A 68 -6.94 1.44 -0.89
N TYR A 69 -8.21 1.78 -1.12
CA TYR A 69 -9.01 2.48 -0.09
C TYR A 69 -9.16 1.67 1.19
N TYR A 70 -9.28 0.35 1.07
CA TYR A 70 -9.58 -0.51 2.21
C TYR A 70 -8.37 -1.27 2.76
N HIS A 71 -7.21 -1.27 2.09
CA HIS A 71 -6.04 -2.10 2.48
C HIS A 71 -5.63 -1.94 3.95
N ASP A 72 -5.83 -0.74 4.50
CA ASP A 72 -5.38 -0.33 5.82
C ASP A 72 -6.48 -0.19 6.88
N ILE A 73 -7.73 -0.61 6.60
CA ILE A 73 -8.83 -0.48 7.58
C ILE A 73 -8.60 -1.25 8.88
N GLY A 74 -7.69 -2.21 8.89
CA GLY A 74 -7.28 -2.91 10.10
C GLY A 74 -6.46 -2.06 11.08
N LYS A 75 -5.99 -0.87 10.68
CA LYS A 75 -5.26 0.05 11.55
C LYS A 75 -6.15 0.88 12.46
N ILE A 76 -7.46 0.93 12.19
CA ILE A 76 -8.42 1.84 12.85
C ILE A 76 -8.35 1.77 14.39
N GLU A 77 -8.46 0.57 14.97
CA GLU A 77 -8.53 0.37 16.43
C GLU A 77 -7.19 0.60 17.14
N GLN A 78 -6.08 0.64 16.40
CA GLN A 78 -4.71 0.71 16.94
C GLN A 78 -3.90 1.80 16.23
N ALA A 79 -4.58 2.87 15.81
CA ALA A 79 -4.02 3.91 14.95
C ALA A 79 -2.72 4.50 15.50
N GLU A 80 -2.61 4.65 16.82
CA GLU A 80 -1.46 5.24 17.51
C GLU A 80 -0.16 4.43 17.39
N TYR A 81 -0.22 3.18 16.94
CA TYR A 81 0.97 2.37 16.65
C TYR A 81 1.54 2.62 15.24
N PHE A 82 0.78 3.26 14.36
CA PHE A 82 1.20 3.52 12.98
C PHE A 82 1.73 4.95 12.83
N VAL A 83 2.94 5.07 12.29
CA VAL A 83 3.72 6.32 12.29
C VAL A 83 2.99 7.48 11.61
N GLU A 84 2.19 7.19 10.59
CA GLU A 84 1.40 8.19 9.86
C GLU A 84 0.31 8.85 10.72
N ASN A 85 -0.12 8.20 11.81
CA ASN A 85 -1.13 8.72 12.73
C ASN A 85 -0.52 9.30 14.02
N GLN A 86 0.77 9.07 14.27
CA GLN A 86 1.43 9.53 15.49
C GLN A 86 1.69 11.05 15.46
N ARG A 87 1.44 11.71 16.59
CA ARG A 87 1.78 13.13 16.82
C ARG A 87 2.76 13.23 17.98
N GLY A 88 4.05 13.15 17.68
CA GLY A 88 5.13 13.26 18.67
C GLY A 88 5.76 11.91 18.99
N THR A 89 5.31 11.28 20.09
CA THR A 89 5.97 10.06 20.62
C THR A 89 5.60 8.81 19.84
N ASN A 90 6.61 8.01 19.52
CA ASN A 90 6.42 6.70 18.89
C ASN A 90 6.19 5.62 19.95
N LYS A 91 5.02 4.95 19.90
CA LYS A 91 4.67 3.87 20.83
C LYS A 91 5.66 2.71 20.82
N HIS A 92 6.36 2.51 19.69
CA HIS A 92 7.31 1.42 19.51
C HIS A 92 8.68 1.63 20.17
N ASP A 93 8.99 2.84 20.66
CA ASP A 93 10.31 3.13 21.23
C ASP A 93 10.58 2.31 22.49
N GLU A 94 9.56 2.15 23.34
CA GLU A 94 9.62 1.41 24.61
C GLU A 94 9.17 -0.06 24.49
N MET A 95 8.81 -0.50 23.30
CA MET A 95 8.29 -1.86 23.07
C MET A 95 9.39 -2.83 22.65
N ASN A 96 9.22 -4.09 23.06
CA ASN A 96 9.98 -5.20 22.49
C ASN A 96 9.78 -5.25 20.96
N PRO A 97 10.83 -5.41 20.14
CA PRO A 97 10.70 -5.44 18.68
C PRO A 97 9.74 -6.52 18.16
N ARG A 98 9.71 -7.71 18.79
CA ARG A 98 8.81 -8.81 18.41
C ARG A 98 7.34 -8.47 18.68
N LEU A 99 7.07 -7.78 19.80
CA LEU A 99 5.73 -7.30 20.12
C LEU A 99 5.30 -6.23 19.12
N SER A 100 6.19 -5.29 18.81
CA SER A 100 5.94 -4.25 17.81
C SER A 100 5.64 -4.83 16.42
N ALA A 101 6.45 -5.79 15.95
CA ALA A 101 6.20 -6.49 14.70
C ALA A 101 4.86 -7.23 14.71
N THR A 102 4.45 -7.77 15.86
CA THR A 102 3.14 -8.43 16.02
C THR A 102 1.98 -7.45 15.91
N VAL A 103 2.06 -6.28 16.54
CA VAL A 103 1.05 -5.20 16.41
C VAL A 103 1.00 -4.67 14.98
N ILE A 104 2.15 -4.47 14.35
CA ILE A 104 2.17 -4.00 12.96
C ILE A 104 1.55 -5.03 12.03
N ARG A 105 1.93 -6.31 12.06
CA ARG A 105 1.36 -7.29 11.11
C ARG A 105 -0.11 -7.64 11.37
N SER A 106 -0.64 -7.41 12.58
CA SER A 106 -2.03 -7.77 12.89
C SER A 106 -3.04 -6.96 12.09
N HIS A 107 -2.71 -5.75 11.62
CA HIS A 107 -3.63 -4.93 10.83
C HIS A 107 -4.10 -5.65 9.55
N VAL A 108 -3.26 -6.49 8.94
CA VAL A 108 -3.64 -7.24 7.74
C VAL A 108 -4.78 -8.22 8.06
N LYS A 109 -4.63 -8.98 9.15
CA LYS A 109 -5.65 -9.95 9.58
C LYS A 109 -6.93 -9.25 10.02
N ILE A 110 -6.81 -8.23 10.88
CA ILE A 110 -7.94 -7.43 11.38
C ILE A 110 -8.68 -6.77 10.21
N GLY A 111 -7.94 -6.20 9.26
CA GLY A 111 -8.50 -5.56 8.07
C GLY A 111 -9.27 -6.55 7.20
N ALA A 112 -8.72 -7.75 6.97
CA ALA A 112 -9.41 -8.79 6.21
C ALA A 112 -10.68 -9.31 6.93
N GLU A 113 -10.67 -9.38 8.27
CA GLU A 113 -11.86 -9.74 9.06
C GLU A 113 -12.93 -8.64 8.98
N LYS A 114 -12.57 -7.37 9.23
CA LYS A 114 -13.48 -6.21 9.09
C LYS A 114 -14.04 -6.11 7.67
N ALA A 115 -13.24 -6.38 6.64
CA ALA A 115 -13.70 -6.40 5.25
C ALA A 115 -14.74 -7.49 4.96
N ARG A 116 -14.60 -8.68 5.57
CA ARG A 116 -15.61 -9.76 5.45
C ARG A 116 -16.90 -9.38 6.17
N GLU A 117 -16.82 -8.78 7.36
CA GLU A 117 -17.98 -8.28 8.11
C GLU A 117 -18.76 -7.20 7.33
N LEU A 118 -18.03 -6.35 6.61
CA LEU A 118 -18.60 -5.34 5.70
C LEU A 118 -19.14 -5.92 4.39
N ASN A 119 -19.03 -7.24 4.18
CA ASN A 119 -19.39 -7.91 2.94
C ASN A 119 -18.71 -7.25 1.72
N LEU A 120 -17.41 -6.97 1.83
CA LEU A 120 -16.60 -6.54 0.70
C LEU A 120 -16.33 -7.72 -0.23
N PRO A 121 -16.27 -7.51 -1.56
CA PRO A 121 -15.98 -8.57 -2.52
C PRO A 121 -14.68 -9.30 -2.19
N LYS A 122 -14.63 -10.61 -2.49
CA LYS A 122 -13.47 -11.45 -2.19
C LYS A 122 -12.16 -10.83 -2.71
N ALA A 123 -12.17 -10.27 -3.93
CA ALA A 123 -10.99 -9.65 -4.50
C ALA A 123 -10.45 -8.45 -3.68
N VAL A 124 -11.33 -7.68 -3.03
CA VAL A 124 -10.93 -6.58 -2.14
C VAL A 124 -10.37 -7.14 -0.83
N VAL A 125 -11.03 -8.15 -0.25
CA VAL A 125 -10.53 -8.86 0.95
C VAL A 125 -9.14 -9.46 0.70
N ASP A 126 -8.93 -10.03 -0.49
CA ASP A 126 -7.65 -10.62 -0.89
C ASP A 126 -6.56 -9.55 -1.00
N ILE A 127 -6.84 -8.38 -1.61
CA ILE A 127 -5.88 -7.26 -1.66
C ILE A 127 -5.50 -6.83 -0.23
N ILE A 128 -6.46 -6.68 0.67
CA ILE A 128 -6.20 -6.35 2.08
C ILE A 128 -5.29 -7.41 2.72
N ALA A 129 -5.54 -8.69 2.47
CA ALA A 129 -4.74 -9.78 3.04
C ALA A 129 -3.34 -9.93 2.42
N GLN A 130 -3.15 -9.48 1.18
CA GLN A 130 -1.94 -9.76 0.36
C GLN A 130 -1.03 -8.54 0.16
N HIS A 131 -1.47 -7.31 0.46
CA HIS A 131 -0.72 -6.10 0.07
C HIS A 131 0.70 -6.00 0.66
N HIS A 132 1.00 -6.71 1.76
CA HIS A 132 2.37 -6.88 2.28
C HIS A 132 3.00 -8.26 2.01
N GLY A 133 2.22 -9.20 1.46
CA GLY A 133 2.63 -10.58 1.24
C GLY A 133 3.19 -11.23 2.51
N ASN A 134 4.36 -11.86 2.36
CA ASN A 134 5.18 -12.39 3.45
C ASN A 134 6.45 -11.56 3.68
N SER A 135 6.41 -10.27 3.35
CA SER A 135 7.55 -9.36 3.51
C SER A 135 8.02 -9.32 4.98
N VAL A 136 9.30 -9.02 5.18
CA VAL A 136 9.87 -8.81 6.53
C VAL A 136 9.57 -7.38 7.00
N ILE A 137 9.15 -7.22 8.25
CA ILE A 137 9.08 -5.90 8.89
C ILE A 137 10.49 -5.49 9.31
N ALA A 138 11.25 -4.99 8.32
CA ALA A 138 12.71 -4.86 8.36
C ALA A 138 13.23 -4.08 9.57
N TRP A 139 12.61 -2.95 9.93
CA TRP A 139 13.08 -2.11 11.04
C TRP A 139 13.12 -2.88 12.37
N PHE A 140 12.06 -3.65 12.68
CA PHE A 140 12.00 -4.42 13.93
C PHE A 140 12.87 -5.67 13.87
N TYR A 141 12.98 -6.30 12.70
CA TYR A 141 13.90 -7.41 12.48
C TYR A 141 15.35 -6.97 12.72
N ASP A 142 15.79 -5.88 12.11
CA ASP A 142 17.15 -5.36 12.25
C ASP A 142 17.43 -4.89 13.68
N LYS A 143 16.45 -4.25 14.34
CA LYS A 143 16.56 -3.87 15.76
C LYS A 143 16.73 -5.09 16.66
N ALA A 144 15.98 -6.17 16.41
CA ALA A 144 16.10 -7.41 17.16
C ALA A 144 17.42 -8.14 16.89
N LYS A 145 17.81 -8.24 15.62
CA LYS A 145 19.03 -8.93 15.19
C LYS A 145 20.30 -8.32 15.78
N LYS A 146 20.34 -6.98 15.92
CA LYS A 146 21.45 -6.30 16.61
C LYS A 146 21.62 -6.69 18.07
N ALA A 147 20.55 -7.14 18.73
CA ALA A 147 20.60 -7.60 20.11
C ALA A 147 20.82 -9.12 20.22
N ASP A 148 20.40 -9.88 19.22
CA ASP A 148 20.47 -11.35 19.17
C ASP A 148 20.55 -11.84 17.72
N ASP A 149 21.71 -12.38 17.33
CA ASP A 149 21.97 -12.89 15.98
C ASP A 149 21.22 -14.19 15.65
N THR A 150 20.58 -14.83 16.63
CA THR A 150 19.77 -16.05 16.42
C THR A 150 18.35 -15.75 15.94
N ILE A 151 17.98 -14.46 15.84
CA ILE A 151 16.65 -14.03 15.42
C ILE A 151 16.36 -14.43 13.98
N ARG A 152 15.24 -15.13 13.82
CA ARG A 152 14.69 -15.62 12.55
C ARG A 152 13.86 -14.54 11.85
N LYS A 153 13.95 -14.46 10.52
CA LYS A 153 13.18 -13.48 9.72
C LYS A 153 11.68 -13.71 9.80
N GLU A 154 11.29 -14.98 9.89
CA GLU A 154 9.91 -15.45 9.91
C GLU A 154 9.14 -14.88 11.11
N ASP A 155 9.84 -14.68 12.23
CA ASP A 155 9.25 -14.11 13.44
C ASP A 155 8.80 -12.65 13.25
N PHE A 156 9.36 -11.97 12.25
CA PHE A 156 9.13 -10.56 11.90
C PHE A 156 8.47 -10.38 10.53
N SER A 157 8.02 -11.48 9.90
CA SER A 157 7.37 -11.43 8.60
C SER A 157 5.85 -11.33 8.75
N TYR A 158 5.21 -10.76 7.74
CA TYR A 158 3.75 -10.84 7.60
C TYR A 158 3.32 -12.29 7.34
N PRO A 159 2.15 -12.73 7.83
CA PRO A 159 1.64 -14.08 7.62
C PRO A 159 0.90 -14.24 6.27
N GLY A 160 0.82 -13.17 5.46
CA GLY A 160 0.10 -13.16 4.20
C GLY A 160 0.81 -13.95 3.11
N SER A 161 0.07 -14.32 2.08
CA SER A 161 0.65 -14.83 0.83
C SER A 161 0.97 -13.67 -0.10
N PRO A 162 2.02 -13.78 -0.95
CA PRO A 162 2.26 -12.82 -2.02
C PRO A 162 1.00 -12.57 -2.88
N PRO A 163 0.88 -11.39 -3.50
CA PRO A 163 -0.17 -11.06 -4.45
C PRO A 163 -0.43 -12.15 -5.48
N ALA A 164 -1.70 -12.52 -5.65
CA ALA A 164 -2.12 -13.56 -6.59
C ALA A 164 -2.68 -12.99 -7.91
N ASN A 165 -2.73 -11.66 -8.06
CA ASN A 165 -3.21 -10.98 -9.27
C ASN A 165 -2.53 -9.60 -9.43
N LYS A 166 -2.67 -9.03 -10.64
CA LYS A 166 -2.02 -7.77 -11.01
C LYS A 166 -2.43 -6.63 -10.08
N GLU A 167 -3.71 -6.52 -9.73
CA GLU A 167 -4.24 -5.43 -8.91
C GLU A 167 -3.65 -5.47 -7.49
N ALA A 168 -3.58 -6.65 -6.86
CA ALA A 168 -2.93 -6.81 -5.56
C ALA A 168 -1.42 -6.49 -5.63
N GLY A 169 -0.74 -6.88 -6.71
CA GLY A 169 0.67 -6.54 -6.96
C GLY A 169 0.87 -5.03 -7.11
N ILE A 170 -0.03 -4.36 -7.85
CA ILE A 170 0.00 -2.91 -8.02
C ILE A 170 -0.23 -2.20 -6.69
N VAL A 171 -1.21 -2.63 -5.88
CA VAL A 171 -1.49 -2.03 -4.56
C VAL A 171 -0.30 -2.21 -3.62
N MET A 172 0.34 -3.39 -3.59
CA MET A 172 1.58 -3.61 -2.85
C MET A 172 2.69 -2.64 -3.25
N LEU A 173 2.92 -2.47 -4.55
CA LEU A 173 3.96 -1.57 -5.04
C LEU A 173 3.63 -0.10 -4.75
N ALA A 174 2.36 0.30 -4.90
CA ALA A 174 1.88 1.64 -4.61
C ALA A 174 2.04 1.99 -3.12
N ASP A 175 1.65 1.07 -2.22
CA ASP A 175 1.85 1.20 -0.76
C ASP A 175 3.33 1.41 -0.42
N ALA A 176 4.20 0.52 -0.89
CA ALA A 176 5.63 0.60 -0.63
C ALA A 176 6.25 1.92 -1.13
N VAL A 177 5.84 2.39 -2.32
CA VAL A 177 6.31 3.66 -2.90
C VAL A 177 5.79 4.86 -2.12
N GLU A 178 4.50 4.89 -1.79
CA GLU A 178 3.90 5.99 -1.01
C GLU A 178 4.57 6.11 0.35
N ALA A 179 4.62 5.01 1.11
CA ALA A 179 5.15 4.99 2.47
C ALA A 179 6.63 5.40 2.53
N SER A 180 7.46 4.85 1.62
CA SER A 180 8.89 5.16 1.58
C SER A 180 9.21 6.55 1.03
N SER A 181 8.35 7.13 0.21
CA SER A 181 8.58 8.48 -0.35
C SER A 181 8.49 9.58 0.70
N ARG A 182 7.76 9.35 1.80
CA ARG A 182 7.55 10.34 2.87
C ARG A 182 8.85 10.78 3.53
N VAL A 183 9.89 9.94 3.51
CA VAL A 183 11.22 10.25 4.07
C VAL A 183 12.15 10.95 3.08
N LEU A 184 11.78 11.05 1.80
CA LEU A 184 12.57 11.76 0.79
C LEU A 184 12.45 13.27 1.00
N LYS A 185 13.52 13.87 1.55
CA LYS A 185 13.63 15.32 1.68
C LYS A 185 14.01 15.93 0.34
N LYS A 186 13.09 16.68 -0.28
CA LYS A 186 13.27 17.42 -1.54
C LYS A 186 13.94 16.59 -2.66
N PRO A 187 13.31 15.48 -3.11
CA PRO A 187 13.91 14.67 -4.15
C PRO A 187 13.92 15.41 -5.50
N SER A 188 14.98 15.25 -6.28
CA SER A 188 14.95 15.54 -7.72
C SER A 188 14.23 14.42 -8.46
N LEU A 189 13.77 14.67 -9.69
CA LEU A 189 13.12 13.63 -10.51
C LEU A 189 13.98 12.37 -10.70
N PRO A 190 15.28 12.45 -11.05
CA PRO A 190 16.11 11.25 -11.19
C PRO A 190 16.27 10.48 -9.87
N ARG A 191 16.28 11.17 -8.72
CA ARG A 191 16.38 10.53 -7.41
C ARG A 191 15.08 9.80 -7.05
N LEU A 192 13.93 10.40 -7.35
CA LEU A 192 12.63 9.76 -7.17
C LEU A 192 12.50 8.53 -8.06
N ASP A 193 12.89 8.65 -9.33
CA ASP A 193 12.90 7.57 -10.32
C ASP A 193 13.72 6.35 -9.85
N ALA A 194 14.97 6.59 -9.46
CA ALA A 194 15.85 5.56 -8.93
C ALA A 194 15.30 4.91 -7.65
N HIS A 195 14.67 5.70 -6.78
CA HIS A 195 14.05 5.19 -5.56
C HIS A 195 12.88 4.24 -5.85
N VAL A 196 11.97 4.63 -6.74
CA VAL A 196 10.84 3.78 -7.17
C VAL A 196 11.35 2.51 -7.85
N HIS A 197 12.34 2.63 -8.73
CA HIS A 197 12.96 1.49 -9.39
C HIS A 197 13.52 0.50 -8.37
N GLN A 198 14.29 0.97 -7.39
CA GLN A 198 14.90 0.10 -6.39
C GLN A 198 13.87 -0.64 -5.54
N LEU A 199 12.75 -0.01 -5.20
CA LEU A 199 11.66 -0.67 -4.46
C LEU A 199 11.03 -1.81 -5.25
N ILE A 200 10.76 -1.59 -6.55
CA ILE A 200 10.22 -2.61 -7.43
C ILE A 200 11.22 -3.78 -7.53
N LEU A 201 12.51 -3.50 -7.74
CA LEU A 201 13.55 -4.54 -7.79
C LEU A 201 13.63 -5.34 -6.49
N ASN A 202 13.53 -4.69 -5.33
CA ASN A 202 13.52 -5.38 -4.04
C ASN A 202 12.33 -6.35 -3.95
N LYS A 203 11.14 -5.94 -4.41
CA LYS A 203 9.95 -6.81 -4.40
C LYS A 203 10.08 -8.02 -5.33
N ILE A 204 10.74 -7.85 -6.48
CA ILE A 204 11.10 -8.97 -7.36
C ILE A 204 12.09 -9.91 -6.65
N GLN A 205 13.16 -9.38 -6.06
CA GLN A 205 14.18 -10.19 -5.37
C GLN A 205 13.62 -10.95 -4.16
N GLU A 206 12.62 -10.38 -3.49
CA GLU A 206 11.88 -10.99 -2.38
C GLU A 206 10.81 -12.00 -2.83
N GLY A 207 10.66 -12.25 -4.14
CA GLY A 207 9.65 -13.16 -4.70
C GLY A 207 8.20 -12.70 -4.47
N GLN A 208 7.97 -11.41 -4.16
CA GLN A 208 6.63 -10.92 -3.85
C GLN A 208 5.70 -10.84 -5.06
N LEU A 209 6.24 -10.90 -6.28
CA LEU A 209 5.48 -10.69 -7.52
C LEU A 209 5.37 -11.97 -8.37
N ASP A 210 5.86 -13.10 -7.85
CA ASP A 210 6.01 -14.35 -8.60
C ASP A 210 4.66 -14.92 -9.07
N ASP A 211 3.60 -14.73 -8.27
CA ASP A 211 2.28 -15.31 -8.50
C ASP A 211 1.24 -14.32 -9.03
N CYS A 212 1.62 -13.06 -9.31
CA CYS A 212 0.69 -11.97 -9.58
C CYS A 212 0.53 -11.61 -11.07
N ALA A 213 1.20 -12.37 -11.95
CA ALA A 213 1.17 -12.22 -13.41
C ALA A 213 1.57 -10.84 -13.96
N LEU A 214 2.26 -10.01 -13.17
CA LEU A 214 2.87 -8.76 -13.65
C LEU A 214 4.12 -9.09 -14.47
N THR A 215 4.17 -8.58 -15.70
CA THR A 215 5.34 -8.76 -16.56
C THR A 215 6.41 -7.70 -16.28
N LEU A 216 7.67 -7.93 -16.68
CA LEU A 216 8.72 -6.90 -16.60
C LEU A 216 8.33 -5.60 -17.34
N ARG A 217 7.55 -5.72 -18.42
CA ARG A 217 7.00 -4.57 -19.15
C ARG A 217 5.95 -3.83 -18.32
N ASP A 218 5.07 -4.55 -17.63
CA ASP A 218 4.08 -3.95 -16.74
C ASP A 218 4.78 -3.17 -15.62
N LEU A 219 5.83 -3.74 -15.03
CA LEU A 219 6.60 -3.10 -13.95
C LEU A 219 7.27 -1.80 -14.39
N GLU A 220 7.78 -1.73 -15.62
CA GLU A 220 8.36 -0.51 -16.18
C GLU A 220 7.31 0.58 -16.41
N VAL A 221 6.11 0.20 -16.87
CA VAL A 221 4.98 1.14 -17.02
C VAL A 221 4.48 1.62 -15.66
N ILE A 222 4.32 0.71 -14.69
CA ILE A 222 3.95 1.04 -13.29
C ILE A 222 4.96 2.03 -12.70
N ARG A 223 6.26 1.78 -12.87
CA ARG A 223 7.34 2.67 -12.41
C ARG A 223 7.17 4.08 -12.95
N HIS A 224 6.98 4.23 -14.25
CA HIS A 224 6.76 5.54 -14.89
C HIS A 224 5.49 6.23 -14.39
N SER A 225 4.39 5.48 -14.24
CA SER A 225 3.12 6.00 -13.72
C SER A 225 3.28 6.56 -12.31
N PHE A 226 3.93 5.80 -11.43
CA PHE A 226 4.24 6.23 -10.07
C PHE A 226 5.12 7.47 -10.04
N VAL A 227 6.24 7.47 -10.79
CA VAL A 227 7.15 8.63 -10.83
C VAL A 227 6.41 9.90 -11.29
N ARG A 228 5.57 9.80 -12.32
CA ARG A 228 4.76 10.91 -12.83
C ARG A 228 3.81 11.48 -11.76
N ILE A 229 3.08 10.62 -11.06
CA ILE A 229 2.10 11.04 -10.03
C ILE A 229 2.82 11.64 -8.82
N MET A 230 3.87 10.97 -8.36
CA MET A 230 4.67 11.41 -7.22
C MET A 230 5.37 12.75 -7.52
N ALA A 231 5.85 12.95 -8.75
CA ALA A 231 6.41 14.23 -9.18
C ALA A 231 5.41 15.39 -9.04
N GLY A 232 4.13 15.16 -9.38
CA GLY A 232 3.06 16.13 -9.18
C GLY A 232 2.81 16.44 -7.70
N GLN A 233 2.81 15.43 -6.83
CA GLN A 233 2.63 15.60 -5.38
C GLN A 233 3.82 16.34 -4.73
N PHE A 234 5.04 16.10 -5.21
CA PHE A 234 6.26 16.74 -4.73
C PHE A 234 6.57 18.08 -5.43
N HIS A 235 5.69 18.64 -6.25
CA HIS A 235 5.99 19.80 -7.09
C HIS A 235 6.56 21.01 -6.31
N SER A 236 6.15 21.22 -5.05
CA SER A 236 6.69 22.27 -4.16
C SER A 236 8.05 21.94 -3.52
N ARG A 237 8.50 20.69 -3.61
CA ARG A 237 9.72 20.14 -2.99
C ARG A 237 10.77 19.69 -4.00
N ILE A 238 10.46 19.65 -5.29
CA ILE A 238 11.41 19.23 -6.33
C ILE A 238 12.35 20.38 -6.68
N GLU A 239 13.65 20.13 -6.56
CA GLU A 239 14.66 21.00 -7.16
C GLU A 239 14.73 20.73 -8.66
N TYR A 240 14.24 21.68 -9.44
CA TYR A 240 14.47 21.70 -10.87
C TYR A 240 15.90 22.16 -11.15
N PRO A 241 16.61 21.53 -12.11
CA PRO A 241 17.90 22.04 -12.55
C PRO A 241 17.73 23.51 -12.96
N LYS A 242 18.50 24.41 -12.34
CA LYS A 242 18.58 25.79 -12.83
C LYS A 242 19.04 25.72 -14.28
N GLN A 243 18.18 26.12 -15.21
CA GLN A 243 18.61 26.34 -16.58
C GLN A 243 19.77 27.33 -16.49
N LYS A 244 20.96 26.92 -16.96
CA LYS A 244 22.04 27.89 -17.20
C LYS A 244 21.45 28.88 -18.21
N GLU A 245 21.24 30.11 -17.77
CA GLU A 245 21.06 31.24 -18.66
C GLU A 245 22.22 31.16 -19.66
N ALA A 246 21.89 30.85 -20.92
CA ALA A 246 22.81 31.03 -22.01
C ALA A 246 23.11 32.53 -22.03
N GLY A 247 24.34 32.87 -21.66
CA GLY A 247 24.78 34.25 -21.50
C GLY A 247 24.45 35.06 -22.74
N SER A 248 23.75 36.17 -22.50
CA SER A 248 23.72 37.35 -23.37
C SER A 248 25.11 37.94 -23.56
#